data_AF-A0A6C0CQP2-F1
#
_entry.id   AF-A0A6C0CQP2-F1
#
_cell.length_a   1.000
_cell.length_b   1.000
_cell.length_c   1.000
_cell.angle_alpha   90.00
_cell.angle_beta   90.00
_cell.angle_gamma   90.00
#
_symmetry.space_group_name_H-M   'P 1'
#
loop_
_entity.id
_entity.type
_entity.pdbx_description
1 polymer ?
#
loop_
_entity_poly.entity_id
_entity_poly.type
_entity_poly.pdbx_seq_one_letter_code
_entity_poly.pdbx_strand_id
1 'polypeptide(L)' 'MSMLTKVLYTLAGAAATAYIAGAIFSFFGVGFETYGIYLFFMIAIALFNSFLPGEEKSIFKSLN' A
#
# COMPACT_ATOMS: atom_id res chain seq x y z
N MET A 1 6.69 2.88 -15.52
CA MET A 1 6.40 3.96 -14.55
C MET A 1 7.66 4.15 -13.71
N SER A 2 8.14 5.38 -13.50
CA SER A 2 9.36 5.59 -12.69
C SER A 2 9.12 5.15 -11.23
N MET A 3 10.17 4.76 -10.51
CA MET A 3 10.06 4.39 -9.09
C MET A 3 9.46 5.54 -8.27
N LEU A 4 9.90 6.78 -8.52
CA LEU A 4 9.35 7.97 -7.87
C LEU A 4 7.84 8.11 -8.13
N THR A 5 7.42 7.95 -9.38
CA THR A 5 5.99 8.00 -9.73
C THR A 5 5.23 6.89 -8.99
N LYS A 6 5.74 5.65 -8.97
CA LYS A 6 5.10 4.52 -8.26
C LYS A 6 4.94 4.81 -6.76
N VAL A 7 5.96 5.35 -6.11
CA VAL A 7 5.93 5.74 -4.68
C VAL A 7 4.89 6.84 -4.44
N LEU A 8 4.88 7.89 -5.25
CA LEU A 8 3.93 9.01 -5.09
C LEU A 8 2.48 8.57 -5.24
N TYR A 9 2.17 7.73 -6.23
CA TYR A 9 0.82 7.19 -6.39
C TYR A 9 0.43 6.26 -5.23
N THR A 10 1.40 5.49 -4.72
CA THR A 10 1.16 4.63 -3.53
C THR A 10 0.86 5.47 -2.29
N LEU A 11 1.59 6.58 -2.07
CA LEU A 11 1.33 7.51 -0.97
C LEU A 11 -0.05 8.17 -1.09
N ALA A 12 -0.40 8.64 -2.28
CA ALA A 12 -1.73 9.21 -2.53
C ALA A 12 -2.85 8.18 -2.26
N GLY A 13 -2.67 6.94 -2.73
CA GLY A 13 -3.61 5.84 -2.47
C GLY A 13 -3.71 5.48 -0.99
N ALA A 14 -2.58 5.46 -0.26
CA ALA A 14 -2.56 5.20 1.17
C ALA A 14 -3.31 6.28 1.96
N ALA A 15 -3.11 7.57 1.63
CA ALA A 15 -3.81 8.68 2.26
C ALA A 15 -5.33 8.60 2.01
N ALA A 16 -5.73 8.33 0.77
CA ALA A 16 -7.14 8.15 0.42
C ALA A 16 -7.77 6.95 1.15
N THR A 17 -7.05 5.82 1.21
CA THR A 17 -7.50 4.61 1.91
C THR A 17 -7.67 4.88 3.39
N ALA A 18 -6.72 5.57 4.04
CA ALA A 18 -6.82 5.89 5.45
C ALA A 18 -8.02 6.80 5.76
N TYR A 19 -8.27 7.79 4.91
CA TYR A 19 -9.42 8.69 5.04
C TYR A 19 -10.76 7.92 4.91
N ILE A 20 -10.90 7.11 3.87
CA ILE A 20 -12.12 6.32 3.62
C ILE A 20 -12.33 5.29 4.74
N ALA A 21 -11.28 4.56 5.13
CA ALA A 21 -11.34 3.61 6.23
C ALA A 21 -11.78 4.30 7.52
N GLY A 22 -11.22 5.47 7.84
CA GLY A 22 -11.62 6.25 9.01
C GLY A 22 -13.11 6.61 9.01
N ALA A 23 -13.63 7.06 7.86
CA ALA A 23 -15.05 7.37 7.72
C ALA A 23 -15.95 6.14 7.89
N ILE A 24 -15.59 5.00 7.27
CA ILE A 24 -16.35 3.75 7.35
C ILE A 24 -16.33 3.21 8.78
N PHE A 25 -15.16 3.09 9.40
CA PHE A 25 -15.04 2.53 10.75
C PHE A 25 -15.70 3.41 11.80
N SER A 26 -15.61 4.74 11.66
CA SER A 26 -16.36 5.68 12.51
C SER A 26 -17.88 5.50 12.38
N PHE A 27 -18.39 5.29 11.15
CA PHE A 27 -19.81 4.98 10.93
C PHE A 27 -20.26 3.69 11.64
N PHE A 28 -19.40 2.67 11.71
CA PHE A 28 -19.66 1.43 12.44
C PHE A 28 -19.31 1.49 13.93
N GLY A 29 -18.86 2.64 14.46
CA GLY A 29 -18.46 2.79 15.85
C GLY A 29 -17.18 2.04 16.23
N VAL A 30 -16.35 1.66 15.25
CA VAL A 30 -15.07 0.99 15.47
C VAL A 30 -13.99 2.04 15.72
N GLY A 31 -13.43 2.03 16.93
CA GLY A 31 -12.34 2.92 17.32
C GLY A 31 -11.04 2.66 16.55
N PHE A 32 -10.23 3.71 16.39
CA PHE A 32 -8.94 3.64 15.69
C PHE A 32 -7.97 2.66 16.35
N GLU A 33 -8.06 2.49 17.66
CA GLU A 33 -7.33 1.50 18.44
C GLU A 33 -7.58 0.06 17.96
N THR A 34 -8.71 -0.22 17.32
CA THR A 34 -9.08 -1.55 16.84
C THR A 34 -8.60 -1.79 15.40
N TYR A 35 -8.84 -0.86 14.47
CA TYR A 35 -8.52 -1.07 13.05
C TYR A 35 -7.19 -0.45 12.60
N GLY A 36 -6.65 0.51 13.36
CA GLY A 36 -5.52 1.34 12.97
C GLY A 36 -4.25 0.53 12.72
N ILE A 37 -3.97 -0.48 13.57
CA ILE A 37 -2.79 -1.33 13.40
C ILE A 37 -2.83 -2.11 12.08
N TYR A 38 -4.01 -2.64 11.70
CA TYR A 38 -4.19 -3.38 10.46
C TYR A 38 -4.11 -2.44 9.25
N LEU A 39 -4.70 -1.25 9.36
CA LEU A 39 -4.63 -0.23 8.32
C LEU A 39 -3.18 0.21 8.05
N PHE A 40 -2.41 0.50 9.11
CA PHE A 40 -1.00 0.85 8.97
C PHE A 40 -0.15 -0.28 8.42
N PHE A 41 -0.41 -1.52 8.84
CA PHE A 41 0.25 -2.69 8.30
C PHE A 41 0.04 -2.81 6.78
N MET A 42 -1.21 -2.65 6.32
CA MET A 42 -1.51 -2.67 4.88
C MET A 42 -0.83 -1.52 4.11
N ILE A 43 -0.82 -0.31 4.68
CA ILE A 43 -0.12 0.84 4.10
C ILE A 43 1.39 0.58 4.00
N ALA A 44 2.00 0.02 5.04
CA ALA A 44 3.42 -0.32 5.05
C ALA A 44 3.77 -1.35 3.96
N ILE A 45 2.96 -2.40 3.81
CA ILE A 45 3.13 -3.39 2.73
C ILE A 45 3.04 -2.72 1.36
N ALA A 46 2.03 -1.87 1.14
CA ALA A 46 1.86 -1.17 -0.12
C ALA A 46 3.08 -0.29 -0.44
N LEU A 47 3.60 0.44 0.54
CA LEU A 47 4.80 1.26 0.40
C LEU A 47 6.03 0.41 0.10
N PHE A 48 6.27 -0.67 0.84
CA PHE A 48 7.39 -1.56 0.55
C PHE A 48 7.30 -2.18 -0.85
N ASN A 49 6.11 -2.59 -1.28
CA ASN A 49 5.89 -3.06 -2.64
C ASN A 49 6.21 -1.97 -3.67
N SER A 50 5.93 -0.71 -3.37
CA SER A 50 6.23 0.41 -4.27
C SER A 50 7.74 0.61 -4.49
N PHE A 51 8.57 0.31 -3.49
CA PHE A 51 10.03 0.36 -3.60
C PHE A 51 10.65 -0.85 -4.31
N LEU A 52 9.91 -1.96 -4.43
CA LEU A 52 10.42 -3.12 -5.15
C LEU A 52 10.54 -2.80 -6.65
N PRO A 53 11.69 -3.14 -7.27
CA PRO A 53 11.85 -3.02 -8.72
C PRO A 53 10.80 -3.89 -9.42
N GLY A 54 10.17 -3.34 -10.46
CA GLY A 54 9.32 -4.13 -11.36
C GLY A 54 10.18 -5.13 -12.12
N GLU A 55 9.72 -6.37 -12.27
CA GLU A 55 10.53 -7.52 -12.68
C GLU A 55 11.55 -7.22 -13.79
N GLU A 56 12.83 -7.23 -13.43
CA GLU A 56 13.91 -7.44 -14.37
C GLU A 56 14.26 -8.92 -14.37
N LYS A 57 13.68 -9.63 -15.35
CA LYS A 57 14.03 -11.00 -15.76
C LYS A 57 13.73 -12.08 -14.71
N SER A 58 12.63 -12.80 -14.93
CA SER A 58 12.44 -14.16 -14.42
C SER A 58 13.74 -14.95 -14.55
N ILE A 59 14.21 -15.52 -13.44
CA ILE A 59 15.43 -16.36 -13.37
C ILE A 59 15.29 -17.57 -14.32
N PHE A 60 14.05 -17.96 -14.63
CA PHE A 60 13.72 -19.02 -15.58
C PHE A 60 13.74 -18.60 -17.06
N LYS A 61 13.76 -17.29 -17.35
CA LYS A 61 13.84 -16.77 -18.72
C LYS A 61 15.28 -16.71 -19.26
N SER A 62 16.27 -16.90 -18.38
CA SER A 62 17.70 -16.95 -18.72
C SER A 62 18.19 -18.35 -19.13
N LEU A 63 17.32 -19.36 -19.12
CA LEU A 63 17.66 -20.79 -19.32
C LEU A 63 17.10 -21.38 -20.63
N ASN A 64 16.56 -20.54 -21.53
CA ASN A 64 16.14 -20.92 -22.89
C ASN A 64 16.76 -19.98 -23.92
#